data_AF-A0A392QNS8-F1
#
_entry.id   AF-A0A392QNS8-F1
#
_cell.length_a   1.000
_cell.length_b   1.000
_cell.length_c   1.000
_cell.angle_alpha   90.00
_cell.angle_beta   90.00
_cell.angle_gamma   90.00
#
_symmetry.space_group_name_H-M   'P 1'
#
loop_
_entity.id
_entity.type
_entity.pdbx_description
1 polymer ?
#
loop_
_entity_poly.entity_id
_entity_poly.type
_entity_poly.pdbx_seq_one_letter_code
_entity_poly.pdbx_strand_id
1 'polypeptide(L)'
;RKNKVKELEDALENLKMKELPVMKEKQNDFERNYAKLKKQIDDAENELHELKADRYENERDVRLSDAVAKLKCLFQGVHGRMTDLCRPTQKKYNLAVSVAMGKLMDAVVVEDEKTAKECISYLKQLKLPPRTFIPLKSIRVKQIIERLRSLGGATKLVFDVIQFDPSLEKAILFAVGNTLVCE
;
A
#
# COMPACT_ATOMS: atom_id res chain seq x y z
N ARG A 1 27.32 22.49 73.71
CA ARG A 1 27.86 21.83 72.49
C ARG A 1 26.99 20.64 72.05
N LYS A 2 26.65 19.68 72.92
CA LYS A 2 25.78 18.52 72.59
C LYS A 2 24.35 18.88 72.13
N ASN A 3 23.67 19.84 72.78
CA ASN A 3 22.29 20.21 72.38
C ASN A 3 22.21 20.84 70.98
N LYS A 4 23.22 21.63 70.62
CA LYS A 4 23.30 22.30 69.31
C LYS A 4 23.56 21.33 68.16
N VAL A 5 24.25 20.22 68.44
CA VAL A 5 24.46 19.12 67.46
C VAL A 5 23.15 18.37 67.22
N LYS A 6 22.40 18.07 68.28
CA LYS A 6 21.12 17.37 68.19
C LYS A 6 20.04 18.19 67.45
N GLU A 7 19.95 19.48 67.73
CA GLU A 7 19.06 20.40 66.98
C GLU A 7 19.41 20.47 65.48
N LEU A 8 20.70 20.44 65.14
CA LEU A 8 21.16 20.43 63.75
C LEU A 8 20.86 19.08 63.06
N GLU A 9 20.96 17.97 63.78
CA GLU A 9 20.59 16.63 63.28
C GLU A 9 19.09 16.54 63.01
N ASP A 10 18.25 16.97 63.96
CA ASP A 10 16.79 16.98 63.81
C ASP A 10 16.34 17.94 62.68
N ALA A 11 17.01 19.09 62.53
CA ALA A 11 16.74 20.03 61.43
C ALA A 11 17.14 19.42 60.07
N LEU A 12 18.28 18.74 59.99
CA LEU A 12 18.75 18.06 58.78
C LEU A 12 17.81 16.92 58.37
N GLU A 13 17.31 16.16 59.35
CA GLU A 13 16.39 15.05 59.12
C GLU A 13 15.02 15.55 58.65
N ASN A 14 14.51 16.63 59.24
CA ASN A 14 13.28 17.30 58.79
C ASN A 14 13.41 17.90 57.39
N LEU A 15 14.56 18.49 57.04
CA LEU A 15 14.82 19.01 55.70
C LEU A 15 14.84 17.88 54.67
N LYS A 16 15.52 16.78 54.98
CA LYS A 16 15.56 15.57 54.13
C LYS A 16 14.17 14.97 53.94
N MET A 17 13.39 14.85 55.02
CA MET A 17 12.05 14.25 54.97
C MET A 17 11.04 15.10 54.19
N LYS A 18 11.22 16.43 54.10
CA LYS A 18 10.34 17.31 53.33
C LYS A 18 10.80 17.52 51.89
N GLU A 19 12.10 17.69 51.65
CA GLU A 19 12.62 18.06 50.33
C GLU A 19 12.80 16.86 49.40
N LEU A 20 13.26 15.70 49.88
CA LEU A 20 13.42 14.51 49.04
C LEU A 20 12.11 14.03 48.36
N PRO A 21 10.96 13.92 49.04
CA PRO A 21 9.74 13.44 48.39
C PRO A 21 9.25 14.44 47.34
N VAL A 22 9.32 15.74 47.60
CA VAL A 22 8.94 16.79 46.64
C VAL A 22 9.85 16.76 45.41
N MET A 23 11.15 16.55 45.58
CA MET A 23 12.07 16.40 44.44
C MET A 23 11.82 15.12 43.65
N LYS A 24 11.51 13.99 44.31
CA LYS A 24 11.15 12.74 43.65
C LYS A 24 9.84 12.83 42.88
N GLU A 25 8.84 13.49 43.44
CA GLU A 25 7.54 13.69 42.79
C GLU A 25 7.69 14.55 41.54
N LYS A 26 8.46 15.65 41.64
CA LYS A 26 8.83 16.46 40.46
C LYS A 26 9.58 15.63 39.42
N GLN A 27 10.55 14.81 39.83
CA GLN A 27 11.30 13.96 38.90
C GLN A 27 10.37 12.96 38.18
N ASN A 28 9.45 12.32 38.90
CA ASN A 28 8.46 11.42 38.32
C ASN A 28 7.52 12.15 37.33
N ASP A 29 7.11 13.37 37.66
CA ASP A 29 6.28 14.18 36.76
C ASP A 29 7.03 14.61 35.51
N PHE A 30 8.32 14.97 35.64
CA PHE A 30 9.19 15.21 34.49
C PHE A 30 9.37 13.96 33.62
N GLU A 31 9.60 12.79 34.23
CA GLU A 31 9.72 11.52 33.49
C GLU A 31 8.43 11.15 32.76
N ARG A 32 7.26 11.34 33.39
CA ARG A 32 5.95 11.14 32.76
C ARG A 32 5.73 12.09 31.59
N ASN A 33 6.04 13.38 31.78
CA ASN A 33 5.90 14.38 30.73
C ASN A 33 6.86 14.12 29.57
N TYR A 34 8.11 13.74 29.88
CA TYR A 34 9.09 13.35 28.87
C TYR A 34 8.64 12.12 28.09
N ALA A 35 8.14 11.08 28.75
CA ALA A 35 7.61 9.89 28.10
C ALA A 35 6.39 10.20 27.21
N LYS A 36 5.48 11.06 27.67
CA LYS A 36 4.33 11.52 26.89
C LYS A 36 4.77 12.31 25.66
N LEU A 37 5.71 13.25 25.82
CA LEU A 37 6.20 14.08 24.72
C LEU A 37 6.99 13.24 23.71
N LYS A 38 7.80 12.30 24.18
CA LYS A 38 8.51 11.34 23.32
C LYS A 38 7.53 10.51 22.51
N LYS A 39 6.47 9.98 23.13
CA LYS A 39 5.42 9.25 22.42
C LYS A 39 4.74 10.11 21.35
N GLN A 40 4.44 11.38 21.65
CA GLN A 40 3.86 12.29 20.67
C GLN A 40 4.79 12.57 19.48
N ILE A 41 6.10 12.66 19.73
CA ILE A 41 7.09 12.78 18.66
C ILE A 41 7.10 11.51 17.81
N ASP A 42 7.18 10.33 18.43
CA ASP A 42 7.19 9.04 17.72
C ASP A 42 5.91 8.86 16.87
N ASP A 43 4.74 9.19 17.43
CA ASP A 43 3.45 9.13 16.72
C ASP A 43 3.42 10.09 15.51
N ALA A 44 3.89 11.33 15.69
CA ALA A 44 3.95 12.33 14.62
C ALA A 44 4.97 11.98 13.52
N GLU A 45 6.10 11.37 13.89
CA GLU A 45 7.10 10.89 12.94
C GLU A 45 6.56 9.73 12.08
N ASN A 46 5.82 8.81 12.70
CA ASN A 46 5.16 7.71 11.98
C ASN A 46 4.10 8.25 11.01
N GLU A 47 3.23 9.16 11.45
CA GLU A 47 2.22 9.78 10.59
C GLU A 47 2.87 10.54 9.42
N LEU A 48 3.95 11.28 9.67
CA LEU A 48 4.70 11.96 8.61
C LEU A 48 5.32 10.96 7.62
N HIS A 49 5.79 9.81 8.09
CA HIS A 49 6.33 8.76 7.25
C HIS A 49 5.26 8.15 6.33
N GLU A 50 4.10 7.82 6.89
CA GLU A 50 2.94 7.30 6.15
C GLU A 50 2.47 8.29 5.08
N LEU A 51 2.25 9.55 5.45
CA LEU A 51 1.81 10.59 4.51
C LEU A 51 2.82 10.84 3.38
N LYS A 52 4.13 10.76 3.67
CA LYS A 52 5.17 10.88 2.64
C LYS A 52 5.15 9.69 1.68
N ALA A 53 4.92 8.48 2.17
CA ALA A 53 4.79 7.29 1.35
C ALA A 53 3.57 7.43 0.42
N ASP A 54 2.40 7.77 0.97
CA ASP A 54 1.16 7.95 0.21
C ASP A 54 1.30 9.02 -0.87
N ARG A 55 1.91 10.16 -0.55
CA ARG A 55 2.15 11.22 -1.51
C ARG A 55 3.02 10.74 -2.68
N TYR A 56 4.08 10.00 -2.38
CA TYR A 56 4.99 9.51 -3.40
C TYR A 56 4.35 8.46 -4.30
N GLU A 57 3.50 7.59 -3.75
CA GLU A 57 2.69 6.65 -4.52
C GLU A 57 1.68 7.38 -5.42
N ASN A 58 0.98 8.37 -4.89
CA ASN A 58 0.02 9.15 -5.65
C ASN A 58 0.68 9.93 -6.81
N GLU A 59 1.80 10.60 -6.55
CA GLU A 59 2.57 11.29 -7.60
C GLU A 59 3.05 10.32 -8.69
N ARG A 60 3.43 9.09 -8.31
CA ARG A 60 3.81 8.04 -9.27
C ARG A 60 2.62 7.55 -10.09
N ASP A 61 1.46 7.37 -9.47
CA ASP A 61 0.25 6.92 -10.15
C ASP A 61 -0.27 7.97 -11.14
N VAL A 62 -0.30 9.25 -10.75
CA VAL A 62 -0.67 10.36 -11.65
C VAL A 62 0.23 10.40 -12.87
N ARG A 63 1.55 10.33 -12.68
CA ARG A 63 2.52 10.30 -13.78
C ARG A 63 2.35 9.08 -14.69
N LEU A 64 1.98 7.93 -14.12
CA LEU A 64 1.70 6.73 -14.88
C LEU A 64 0.43 6.89 -15.72
N SER A 65 -0.64 7.36 -15.11
CA SER A 65 -1.92 7.63 -15.78
C SER A 65 -1.74 8.57 -16.97
N ASP A 66 -1.00 9.67 -16.77
CA ASP A 66 -0.69 10.63 -17.83
C ASP A 66 0.13 10.01 -18.98
N ALA A 67 1.11 9.16 -18.64
CA ALA A 67 1.92 8.47 -19.65
C ALA A 67 1.07 7.49 -20.47
N VAL A 68 0.16 6.75 -19.83
CA VAL A 68 -0.74 5.81 -20.53
C VAL A 68 -1.77 6.55 -21.36
N ALA A 69 -2.31 7.67 -20.89
CA ALA A 69 -3.21 8.51 -21.66
C ALA A 69 -2.54 9.01 -22.95
N LYS A 70 -1.27 9.42 -22.89
CA LYS A 70 -0.47 9.79 -24.07
C LYS A 70 -0.26 8.61 -25.01
N LEU A 71 0.12 7.44 -24.48
CA LEU A 71 0.27 6.22 -25.28
C LEU A 71 -1.03 5.87 -26.02
N LYS A 72 -2.18 5.99 -25.35
CA LYS A 72 -3.50 5.73 -25.94
C LYS A 72 -3.86 6.69 -27.06
N CYS A 73 -3.43 7.95 -26.97
CA CYS A 73 -3.63 8.92 -28.05
C CYS A 73 -2.71 8.67 -29.26
N LEU A 74 -1.49 8.20 -29.01
CA LEU A 74 -0.47 7.98 -30.05
C LEU A 74 -0.63 6.64 -30.76
N PHE A 75 -1.05 5.60 -30.04
CA PHE A 75 -1.12 4.23 -30.52
C PHE A 75 -2.54 3.68 -30.31
N GLN A 76 -3.29 3.52 -31.41
CA GLN A 76 -4.69 3.06 -31.37
C GLN A 76 -4.86 1.66 -30.74
N GLY A 77 -3.83 0.82 -30.76
CA GLY A 77 -3.85 -0.51 -30.17
C GLY A 77 -3.70 -0.53 -28.64
N VAL A 78 -3.69 0.61 -27.94
CA VAL A 78 -3.58 0.67 -26.48
C VAL A 78 -4.97 0.74 -25.86
N HIS A 79 -5.35 -0.28 -25.08
CA HIS A 79 -6.65 -0.36 -24.43
C HIS A 79 -6.68 0.47 -23.14
N GLY A 80 -5.66 0.34 -22.29
CA GLY A 80 -5.54 1.05 -21.02
C GLY A 80 -4.82 0.23 -19.95
N ARG A 81 -4.84 0.68 -18.69
CA ARG A 81 -4.30 -0.07 -17.55
C ARG A 81 -5.33 -1.07 -17.03
N MET A 82 -4.88 -2.16 -16.43
CA MET A 82 -5.80 -3.15 -15.82
C MET A 82 -6.71 -2.52 -14.75
N THR A 83 -6.19 -1.58 -13.95
CA THR A 83 -6.97 -0.79 -12.97
C THR A 83 -8.14 -0.01 -13.58
N ASP A 84 -7.98 0.47 -14.80
CA ASP A 84 -9.01 1.27 -15.50
C ASP A 84 -9.99 0.38 -16.28
N LEU A 85 -9.57 -0.86 -16.61
CA LEU A 85 -10.29 -1.77 -17.52
C LEU A 85 -11.16 -2.80 -16.81
N CYS A 86 -10.98 -3.01 -15.51
CA CYS A 86 -11.75 -3.98 -14.76
C CYS A 86 -12.09 -3.46 -13.37
N ARG A 87 -13.17 -4.00 -12.78
CA ARG A 87 -13.59 -3.64 -11.43
C ARG A 87 -14.17 -4.85 -10.69
N PRO A 88 -13.91 -5.00 -9.39
CA PRO A 88 -14.58 -6.02 -8.59
C PRO A 88 -16.10 -5.83 -8.62
N THR A 89 -16.84 -6.93 -8.68
CA THR A 89 -18.31 -6.96 -8.67
C THR A 89 -18.90 -6.45 -7.35
N GLN A 90 -18.19 -6.66 -6.24
CA GLN A 90 -18.59 -6.22 -4.91
C GLN A 90 -17.39 -5.65 -4.15
N LYS A 91 -17.62 -4.61 -3.33
CA LYS A 91 -16.54 -3.92 -2.57
C LYS A 91 -15.73 -4.86 -1.67
N LYS A 92 -16.36 -5.90 -1.12
CA LYS A 92 -15.69 -6.90 -0.27
C LYS A 92 -14.56 -7.65 -0.99
N TYR A 93 -14.60 -7.71 -2.33
CA TYR A 93 -13.58 -8.36 -3.13
C TYR A 93 -12.45 -7.41 -3.58
N ASN A 94 -12.50 -6.11 -3.24
CA ASN A 94 -11.47 -5.15 -3.66
C ASN A 94 -10.07 -5.60 -3.27
N LEU A 95 -9.87 -5.92 -1.98
CA LEU A 95 -8.56 -6.37 -1.49
C LEU A 95 -8.12 -7.67 -2.16
N ALA A 96 -9.03 -8.64 -2.29
CA ALA A 96 -8.73 -9.94 -2.90
C ALA A 96 -8.32 -9.80 -4.38
N VAL A 97 -9.03 -8.97 -5.15
CA VAL A 97 -8.71 -8.69 -6.56
C VAL A 97 -7.37 -7.96 -6.68
N SER A 98 -7.13 -6.93 -5.87
CA SER A 98 -5.85 -6.20 -5.85
C SER A 98 -4.69 -7.12 -5.52
N VAL A 99 -4.84 -8.01 -4.53
CA VAL A 99 -3.81 -8.99 -4.15
C VAL A 99 -3.59 -10.02 -5.25
N ALA A 100 -4.66 -10.54 -5.85
CA ALA A 100 -4.57 -11.55 -6.91
C ALA A 100 -3.92 -11.01 -8.20
N MET A 101 -4.24 -9.78 -8.59
CA MET A 101 -3.61 -9.13 -9.75
C MET A 101 -2.19 -8.64 -9.44
N GLY A 102 -1.94 -8.19 -8.21
CA GLY A 102 -0.65 -7.70 -7.75
C GLY A 102 -0.07 -6.63 -8.67
N LYS A 103 1.16 -6.85 -9.17
CA LYS A 103 1.86 -5.92 -10.07
C LYS A 103 1.17 -5.74 -11.43
N LEU A 104 0.25 -6.64 -11.79
CA LEU A 104 -0.48 -6.55 -13.06
C LEU A 104 -1.61 -5.51 -13.01
N MET A 105 -1.96 -4.98 -11.84
CA MET A 105 -2.86 -3.82 -11.73
C MET A 105 -2.39 -2.62 -12.57
N ASP A 106 -1.08 -2.38 -12.60
CA ASP A 106 -0.45 -1.31 -13.37
C ASP A 106 -0.06 -1.73 -14.80
N ALA A 107 -0.34 -2.97 -15.21
CA ALA A 107 -0.01 -3.42 -16.54
C ALA A 107 -0.92 -2.77 -17.59
N VAL A 108 -0.33 -2.43 -18.73
CA VAL A 108 -1.03 -1.80 -19.85
C VAL A 108 -1.44 -2.88 -20.85
N VAL A 109 -2.73 -3.02 -21.10
CA VAL A 109 -3.28 -3.94 -22.09
C VAL A 109 -3.19 -3.31 -23.47
N VAL A 110 -2.65 -4.07 -24.42
CA VAL A 110 -2.46 -3.66 -25.82
C VAL A 110 -2.94 -4.75 -26.77
N GLU A 111 -3.23 -4.37 -28.00
CA GLU A 111 -3.77 -5.26 -29.02
C GLU A 111 -2.77 -6.37 -29.40
N ASP A 112 -1.52 -5.99 -29.66
CA ASP A 112 -0.49 -6.90 -30.16
C ASP A 112 0.94 -6.53 -29.72
N GLU A 113 1.90 -7.43 -30.01
CA GLU A 113 3.30 -7.24 -29.65
C GLU A 113 3.96 -6.06 -30.39
N LYS A 114 3.48 -5.73 -31.59
CA LYS A 114 4.01 -4.61 -32.35
C LYS A 114 3.72 -3.31 -31.60
N THR A 115 2.47 -3.11 -31.20
CA THR A 115 2.02 -1.98 -30.39
C THR A 115 2.79 -1.93 -29.06
N ALA A 116 2.99 -3.07 -28.41
CA ALA A 116 3.77 -3.16 -27.17
C ALA A 116 5.21 -2.63 -27.36
N LYS A 117 5.89 -3.06 -28.43
CA LYS A 117 7.27 -2.64 -28.75
C LYS A 117 7.35 -1.15 -29.05
N GLU A 118 6.38 -0.60 -29.78
CA GLU A 118 6.28 0.84 -30.06
C GLU A 118 6.10 1.65 -28.77
N CYS A 119 5.20 1.21 -27.88
CA CYS A 119 5.00 1.84 -26.58
C CYS A 119 6.27 1.80 -25.71
N ILE A 120 6.95 0.65 -25.66
CA ILE A 120 8.22 0.49 -24.91
C ILE A 120 9.30 1.42 -25.48
N SER A 121 9.42 1.52 -26.80
CA SER A 121 10.36 2.42 -27.47
C SER A 121 10.09 3.88 -27.11
N TYR A 122 8.82 4.29 -27.15
CA TYR A 122 8.39 5.64 -26.76
C TYR A 122 8.71 5.95 -25.29
N LEU A 123 8.40 5.05 -24.35
CA LEU A 123 8.72 5.24 -22.93
C LEU A 123 10.24 5.36 -22.70
N LYS A 124 11.05 4.58 -23.42
CA LYS A 124 12.52 4.67 -23.36
C LYS A 124 13.05 6.01 -23.85
N GLN A 125 12.50 6.55 -24.95
CA GLN A 125 12.89 7.88 -25.47
C GLN A 125 12.62 8.98 -24.46
N LEU A 126 11.52 8.88 -23.71
CA LEU A 126 11.17 9.80 -22.64
C LEU A 126 11.88 9.52 -21.30
N LYS A 127 12.75 8.51 -21.25
CA LYS A 127 13.45 8.04 -20.03
C LYS A 127 12.48 7.74 -18.88
N LEU A 128 11.28 7.25 -19.21
CA LEU A 128 10.29 6.86 -18.22
C LEU A 128 10.58 5.44 -17.67
N PRO A 129 10.14 5.12 -16.44
CA PRO A 129 10.31 3.79 -15.88
C PRO A 129 9.72 2.70 -16.78
N PRO A 130 10.33 1.50 -16.82
CA PRO A 130 9.79 0.39 -17.59
C PRO A 130 8.41 -0.01 -17.08
N ARG A 131 7.53 -0.39 -18.00
CA ARG A 131 6.15 -0.82 -17.72
C ARG A 131 5.87 -2.18 -18.35
N THR A 132 4.95 -2.91 -17.72
CA THR A 132 4.48 -4.22 -18.21
C THR A 132 3.37 -4.00 -19.24
N PHE A 133 3.50 -4.67 -20.38
CA PHE A 133 2.49 -4.65 -21.44
C PHE A 133 1.91 -6.05 -21.63
N ILE A 134 0.59 -6.15 -21.80
CA ILE A 134 -0.15 -7.39 -22.00
C ILE A 134 -0.72 -7.38 -23.44
N PRO A 135 -0.12 -8.10 -24.40
CA PRO A 135 -0.61 -8.16 -25.78
C PRO A 135 -1.73 -9.20 -25.94
N LEU A 136 -2.95 -8.76 -26.23
CA LEU A 136 -4.15 -9.62 -26.32
C LEU A 136 -4.03 -10.72 -27.39
N LYS A 137 -3.41 -10.42 -28.55
CA LYS A 137 -3.28 -11.39 -29.65
C LYS A 137 -2.29 -12.52 -29.36
N SER A 138 -1.19 -12.26 -28.64
CA SER A 138 -0.12 -13.24 -28.45
C SER A 138 -0.01 -13.80 -27.03
N ILE A 139 -0.74 -13.24 -26.06
CA ILE A 139 -0.67 -13.72 -24.69
C ILE A 139 -1.17 -15.15 -24.56
N ARG A 140 -0.36 -15.98 -23.90
CA ARG A 140 -0.69 -17.37 -23.59
C ARG A 140 -1.31 -17.44 -22.20
N VAL A 141 -2.51 -18.00 -22.13
CA VAL A 141 -3.28 -18.14 -20.91
C VAL A 141 -3.54 -19.61 -20.61
N LYS A 142 -3.52 -19.96 -19.32
CA LYS A 142 -4.05 -21.24 -18.87
C LYS A 142 -5.55 -21.11 -18.70
N GLN A 143 -6.30 -22.06 -19.23
CA GLN A 143 -7.74 -22.10 -19.09
C GLN A 143 -8.15 -22.26 -17.62
N ILE A 144 -9.35 -21.78 -17.30
CA ILE A 144 -9.94 -21.92 -15.98
C ILE A 144 -10.19 -23.41 -15.71
N ILE A 145 -9.82 -23.87 -14.53
CA ILE A 145 -10.14 -25.23 -14.07
C ILE A 145 -11.56 -25.19 -13.53
N GLU A 146 -12.52 -25.64 -14.34
CA GLU A 146 -13.95 -25.54 -14.02
C GLU A 146 -14.33 -26.21 -12.70
N ARG A 147 -13.62 -27.28 -12.32
CA ARG A 147 -13.80 -27.97 -11.03
C ARG A 147 -13.60 -27.04 -9.83
N LEU A 148 -12.83 -25.95 -9.97
CA LEU A 148 -12.63 -24.98 -8.90
C LEU A 148 -13.89 -24.16 -8.58
N ARG A 149 -14.80 -23.97 -9.56
CA ARG A 149 -16.12 -23.37 -9.30
C ARG A 149 -17.02 -24.29 -8.47
N SER A 150 -16.79 -25.61 -8.55
CA SER A 150 -17.55 -26.64 -7.84
C SER A 150 -17.02 -26.98 -6.44
N LEU A 151 -15.98 -26.30 -5.94
CA LEU A 151 -15.39 -26.58 -4.62
C LEU A 151 -16.38 -26.36 -3.46
N GLY A 152 -17.49 -25.65 -3.70
CA GLY A 152 -18.53 -25.39 -2.70
C GLY A 152 -18.07 -24.37 -1.64
N GLY A 153 -18.91 -24.15 -0.62
CA GLY A 153 -18.64 -23.18 0.46
C GLY A 153 -18.72 -21.72 0.01
N ALA A 154 -18.04 -20.83 0.74
CA ALA A 154 -17.94 -19.40 0.43
C ALA A 154 -16.76 -19.07 -0.51
N THR A 155 -16.23 -20.06 -1.22
CA THR A 155 -15.10 -19.95 -2.15
C THR A 155 -15.54 -19.60 -3.56
N LYS A 156 -14.88 -18.64 -4.20
CA LYS A 156 -15.13 -18.24 -5.60
C LYS A 156 -13.83 -18.01 -6.36
N LEU A 157 -13.85 -18.17 -7.67
CA LEU A 157 -12.73 -17.72 -8.51
C LEU A 157 -12.67 -16.20 -8.53
N VAL A 158 -11.46 -15.66 -8.43
CA VAL A 158 -11.24 -14.22 -8.56
C VAL A 158 -11.72 -13.73 -9.93
N PHE A 159 -11.52 -14.53 -10.98
CA PHE A 159 -12.02 -14.25 -12.32
C PHE A 159 -13.54 -13.99 -12.37
N ASP A 160 -14.33 -14.75 -11.60
CA ASP A 160 -15.79 -14.66 -11.60
C ASP A 160 -16.32 -13.46 -10.79
N VAL A 161 -15.47 -12.84 -9.96
CA VAL A 161 -15.84 -11.67 -9.15
C VAL A 161 -15.31 -10.36 -9.73
N ILE A 162 -14.78 -10.37 -10.95
CA ILE A 162 -14.32 -9.17 -11.67
C ILE A 162 -15.26 -8.90 -12.85
N GLN A 163 -15.65 -7.64 -13.02
CA GLN A 163 -16.36 -7.14 -14.19
C GLN A 163 -15.37 -6.48 -15.17
N PHE A 164 -15.45 -6.86 -16.44
CA PHE A 164 -14.58 -6.38 -17.52
C PHE A 164 -15.27 -6.58 -18.88
N ASP A 165 -14.71 -6.00 -19.95
CA ASP A 165 -15.17 -6.21 -21.33
C ASP A 165 -14.70 -7.60 -21.84
N PRO A 166 -15.58 -8.43 -22.47
CA PRO A 166 -15.20 -9.76 -22.96
C PRO A 166 -13.96 -9.80 -23.87
N SER A 167 -13.67 -8.74 -24.62
CA SER A 167 -12.45 -8.64 -25.43
C SER A 167 -11.15 -8.74 -24.61
N LEU A 168 -11.22 -8.44 -23.31
CA LEU A 168 -10.10 -8.44 -22.37
C LEU A 168 -9.97 -9.75 -21.59
N GLU A 169 -10.80 -10.77 -21.87
CA GLU A 169 -10.82 -12.04 -21.15
C GLU A 169 -9.43 -12.66 -20.99
N LYS A 170 -8.63 -12.66 -22.05
CA LYS A 170 -7.25 -13.19 -22.00
C LYS A 170 -6.35 -12.39 -21.06
N ALA A 171 -6.50 -11.07 -20.98
CA ALA A 171 -5.71 -10.25 -20.06
C ALA A 171 -6.09 -10.52 -18.61
N ILE A 172 -7.39 -10.62 -18.31
CA ILE A 172 -7.87 -10.94 -16.96
C ILE A 172 -7.42 -12.35 -16.56
N LEU A 173 -7.60 -13.33 -17.45
CA LEU A 173 -7.21 -14.72 -17.18
C LEU A 173 -5.70 -14.87 -17.00
N PHE A 174 -4.90 -14.13 -17.75
CA PHE A 174 -3.45 -14.05 -17.51
C PHE A 174 -3.13 -13.48 -16.13
N ALA A 175 -3.86 -12.45 -15.70
CA ALA A 175 -3.57 -11.75 -14.46
C ALA A 175 -3.95 -12.55 -13.21
N VAL A 176 -5.14 -13.14 -13.18
CA VAL A 176 -5.66 -13.81 -11.97
C VAL A 176 -5.59 -15.34 -12.04
N GLY A 177 -5.53 -15.92 -13.24
CA GLY A 177 -5.50 -17.37 -13.44
C GLY A 177 -6.58 -18.12 -12.68
N ASN A 178 -6.17 -19.20 -12.00
CA ASN A 178 -7.03 -20.05 -11.17
C ASN A 178 -7.03 -19.65 -9.69
N THR A 179 -6.87 -18.36 -9.38
CA THR A 179 -6.85 -17.86 -8.00
C THR A 179 -8.26 -17.88 -7.41
N LEU A 180 -8.36 -18.35 -6.16
CA LEU A 180 -9.60 -18.40 -5.39
C LEU A 180 -9.60 -17.32 -4.31
N VAL A 181 -10.79 -16.81 -4.01
CA VAL A 181 -11.08 -16.00 -2.84
C VAL A 181 -12.06 -16.76 -1.94
N CYS A 182 -11.76 -16.80 -0.65
CA CYS A 182 -12.63 -17.33 0.40
C CYS A 182 -13.21 -16.15 1.20
N GLU A 183 -14.46 -16.25 1.65
CA GLU A 183 -15.00 -15.33 2.68
C GLU A 183 -14.45 -15.64 4.08
#